data_AF-A0A0J6FLA0-F1
#
_entry.id   AF-A0A0J6FLA0-F1
#
_cell.length_a   1.000
_cell.length_b   1.000
_cell.length_c   1.000
_cell.angle_alpha   90.00
_cell.angle_beta   90.00
_cell.angle_gamma   90.00
#
_symmetry.space_group_name_H-M   'P 1'
#
loop_
_entity.id
_entity.type
_entity.pdbx_description
1 polymer ?
#
loop_
_entity_poly.entity_id
_entity_poly.type
_entity_poly.pdbx_seq_one_letter_code
_entity_poly.pdbx_strand_id
1 'polypeptide(L)'
;MARRQSLESQRPIMAPSLSSQRNSQRFSTISDRTISSSMTSESRLNEIRELGEGLDRLENKRLNQQRFVPSAEKSENLSKLALGAKVERALRRRMTSQDAVMRKPIILDEKKALKVAEAPN
;
A
#
# COMPACT_ATOMS: atom_id res chain seq x y z
N MET A 1 -10.14 31.94 0.39
CA MET A 1 -9.39 30.71 0.76
C MET A 1 -8.24 30.55 -0.23
N ALA A 2 -6.99 30.71 0.20
CA ALA A 2 -5.82 30.66 -0.67
C ALA A 2 -5.50 29.21 -1.09
N ARG A 3 -5.33 28.96 -2.39
CA ARG A 3 -4.91 27.66 -2.93
C ARG A 3 -3.48 27.37 -2.48
N ARG A 4 -3.26 26.26 -1.78
CA ARG A 4 -1.92 25.73 -1.49
C ARG A 4 -1.30 25.21 -2.78
N GLN A 5 -0.22 25.84 -3.25
CA GLN A 5 0.60 25.33 -4.34
C GLN A 5 1.45 24.15 -3.83
N SER A 6 1.52 23.06 -4.58
CA SER A 6 2.23 21.84 -4.19
C SER A 6 3.74 22.05 -4.21
N LEU A 7 4.47 21.49 -3.23
CA LEU A 7 5.94 21.53 -3.13
C LEU A 7 6.66 21.10 -4.42
N GLU A 8 6.04 20.23 -5.22
CA GLU A 8 6.61 19.77 -6.48
C GLU A 8 6.70 20.87 -7.55
N SER A 9 5.85 21.90 -7.47
CA SER A 9 5.87 23.05 -8.38
C SER A 9 6.94 24.11 -8.02
N GLN A 10 7.60 23.96 -6.86
CA GLN A 10 8.74 24.80 -6.48
C GLN A 10 10.09 24.25 -6.98
N ARG A 11 10.11 23.06 -7.59
CA ARG A 11 11.35 22.52 -8.11
C ARG A 11 11.66 23.16 -9.47
N PRO A 12 12.85 23.75 -9.66
CA PRO A 12 13.23 24.30 -10.95
C PRO A 12 13.23 23.17 -11.98
N ILE A 13 12.47 23.36 -13.06
CA ILE A 13 12.50 22.49 -14.25
C ILE A 13 13.95 22.55 -14.78
N MET A 14 14.69 21.47 -14.63
CA MET A 14 16.04 21.35 -15.20
C MET A 14 15.92 21.36 -16.73
N ALA A 15 15.96 22.56 -17.31
CA ALA A 15 16.14 22.74 -18.73
C ALA A 15 17.55 22.24 -19.13
N PRO A 16 17.70 21.51 -20.26
CA PRO A 16 19.01 21.15 -20.75
C PRO A 16 19.74 22.41 -21.20
N SER A 17 21.00 22.49 -20.79
CA SER A 17 21.99 23.52 -21.09
C SER A 17 21.98 24.00 -22.55
N LEU A 18 21.46 25.20 -22.81
CA LEU A 18 21.60 25.90 -24.10
C LEU A 18 22.29 27.28 -23.98
N SER A 19 22.84 27.65 -22.82
CA SER A 19 23.51 28.96 -22.66
C SER A 19 24.77 28.96 -21.77
N SER A 20 25.30 27.79 -21.42
CA SER A 20 26.45 27.70 -20.51
C SER A 20 27.76 27.46 -21.26
N GLN A 21 28.47 28.54 -21.58
CA GLN A 21 29.89 28.57 -21.98
C GLN A 21 30.81 28.23 -20.79
N ARG A 22 30.44 27.23 -19.98
CA ARG A 22 31.30 26.73 -18.91
C ARG A 22 32.28 25.75 -19.52
N ASN A 23 33.57 26.05 -19.38
CA ASN A 23 34.68 25.12 -19.51
C ASN A 23 34.50 23.99 -18.47
N SER A 24 33.50 23.12 -18.67
CA SER A 24 33.32 21.92 -17.88
C SER A 24 34.07 20.82 -18.61
N GLN A 25 35.15 20.36 -17.99
CA GLN A 25 35.78 19.10 -18.37
C GLN A 25 34.75 18.00 -18.11
N ARG A 26 33.97 17.69 -19.15
CA ARG A 26 33.02 16.58 -19.14
C ARG A 26 33.86 15.32 -19.23
N PHE A 27 34.18 14.74 -18.08
CA PHE A 27 34.69 13.36 -18.00
C PHE A 27 33.55 12.39 -18.33
N SER A 28 33.13 12.35 -19.59
CA SER A 28 32.16 11.36 -20.09
C SER A 28 32.90 10.26 -20.82
N THR A 29 33.62 9.42 -20.07
CA THR A 29 33.95 8.06 -20.46
C THR A 29 34.22 7.30 -19.16
N ILE A 30 33.31 6.42 -18.75
CA ILE A 30 33.66 5.38 -17.78
C ILE A 30 34.58 4.44 -18.56
N SER A 31 35.87 4.74 -18.54
CA SER A 31 36.90 3.82 -19.04
C SER A 31 36.95 2.65 -18.07
N ASP A 32 36.91 1.41 -18.58
CA ASP A 32 37.04 0.15 -17.82
C ASP A 32 38.28 0.10 -16.88
N ARG A 33 39.19 1.06 -17.02
CA ARG A 33 40.27 1.34 -16.07
C ARG A 33 39.83 1.73 -14.66
N THR A 34 38.59 2.17 -14.43
CA THR A 34 38.11 2.43 -13.06
C THR A 34 37.74 1.14 -12.31
N ILE A 35 37.61 0.01 -13.00
CA ILE A 35 37.37 -1.31 -12.37
C ILE A 35 38.70 -1.99 -12.02
N SER A 36 39.76 -1.70 -12.78
CA SER A 36 41.13 -2.10 -12.47
C SER A 36 41.74 -1.11 -11.47
N SER A 37 41.13 -0.99 -10.30
CA SER A 37 41.75 -0.33 -9.16
C SER A 37 43.03 -1.12 -8.86
N SER A 38 44.20 -0.54 -9.09
CA SER A 38 45.52 -1.00 -8.59
C SER A 38 45.57 -0.86 -7.06
N MET A 39 44.53 -1.35 -6.40
CA MET A 39 44.38 -1.34 -4.97
C MET A 39 45.06 -2.60 -4.48
N THR A 40 46.08 -2.41 -3.67
CA THR A 40 46.66 -3.49 -2.87
C THR A 40 45.53 -4.20 -2.12
N SER A 41 45.70 -5.49 -1.81
CA SER A 41 44.71 -6.30 -1.10
C SER A 41 44.15 -5.58 0.15
N GLU A 42 44.99 -4.84 0.86
CA GLU A 42 44.60 -4.01 2.02
C GLU A 42 43.62 -2.89 1.68
N SER A 43 43.79 -2.19 0.55
CA SER A 43 42.90 -1.10 0.17
C SER A 43 41.49 -1.59 -0.20
N ARG A 44 41.36 -2.80 -0.75
CA ARG A 44 40.05 -3.42 -1.00
C ARG A 44 39.34 -3.82 0.30
N LEU A 45 40.10 -4.31 1.28
CA LEU A 45 39.55 -4.63 2.60
C LEU A 45 39.08 -3.37 3.35
N ASN A 46 39.81 -2.26 3.19
CA ASN A 46 39.42 -0.99 3.79
C ASN A 46 38.14 -0.43 3.18
N GLU A 47 37.96 -0.52 1.86
CA GLU A 47 36.73 -0.11 1.19
C GLU A 47 35.53 -0.96 1.64
N ILE A 48 35.69 -2.29 1.76
CA ILE A 48 34.63 -3.16 2.28
C ILE A 48 34.24 -2.79 3.71
N ARG A 49 35.21 -2.43 4.56
CA ARG A 49 34.95 -1.96 5.92
C ARG A 49 34.22 -0.62 5.92
N GLU A 50 34.65 0.33 5.11
CA GLU A 50 34.00 1.65 4.98
C GLU A 50 32.56 1.52 4.49
N LEU A 51 32.30 0.65 3.52
CA LEU A 51 30.95 0.34 3.05
C LEU A 51 30.11 -0.33 4.15
N GLY A 52 30.69 -1.25 4.90
CA GLY A 52 30.05 -1.87 6.07
C GLY A 52 29.65 -0.84 7.13
N GLU A 53 30.57 0.05 7.50
CA GLU A 53 30.28 1.15 8.44
C GLU A 53 29.23 2.12 7.90
N GLY A 54 29.26 2.42 6.60
CA GLY A 54 28.25 3.24 5.95
C GLY A 54 26.85 2.63 6.04
N LEU A 55 26.72 1.33 5.78
CA LEU A 55 25.46 0.60 5.90
C LEU A 55 24.96 0.54 7.34
N ASP A 56 25.84 0.31 8.31
CA ASP A 56 25.49 0.29 9.73
C ASP A 56 24.98 1.64 10.25
N ARG A 57 25.50 2.75 9.70
CA ARG A 57 25.01 4.11 10.00
C ARG A 57 23.69 4.42 9.33
N LEU A 58 23.46 3.87 8.13
CA LEU A 58 22.19 4.00 7.41
C LEU A 58 21.08 3.11 8.01
N GLU A 59 21.43 2.11 8.82
CA GLU A 59 20.47 1.27 9.51
C GLU A 59 19.65 2.07 10.55
N ASN A 60 18.35 2.18 10.32
CA ASN A 60 17.43 2.83 11.25
C ASN A 60 17.03 1.91 12.40
N LYS A 61 17.90 1.77 13.40
CA LYS A 61 17.72 0.89 14.58
C LYS A 61 16.44 1.18 15.36
N ARG A 62 16.04 2.46 15.46
CA ARG A 62 14.78 2.87 16.10
C ARG A 62 13.54 2.33 15.37
N LEU A 63 13.57 2.30 14.04
CA LEU A 63 12.45 1.80 13.24
C LEU A 63 12.31 0.28 13.40
N ASN A 64 13.44 -0.44 13.46
CA ASN A 64 13.44 -1.88 13.72
C ASN A 64 12.84 -2.21 15.10
N GLN A 65 13.13 -1.39 16.12
CA GLN A 65 12.55 -1.55 17.47
C GLN A 65 11.05 -1.22 17.53
N GLN A 66 10.57 -0.29 16.70
CA GLN A 66 9.15 0.08 16.63
C GLN A 66 8.31 -0.92 15.83
N ARG A 67 8.91 -1.62 14.87
CA ARG A 67 8.23 -2.60 14.04
C ARG A 67 7.99 -3.87 14.85
N PHE A 68 6.75 -4.08 15.23
CA PHE A 68 6.31 -5.34 15.80
C PHE A 68 6.28 -6.42 14.71
N VAL A 69 7.15 -7.42 14.83
CA VAL A 69 7.09 -8.65 14.02
C VAL A 69 6.40 -9.72 14.87
N PRO A 70 5.21 -10.20 14.47
CA PRO A 70 4.51 -11.24 15.22
C PRO A 70 5.33 -12.54 15.25
N SER A 71 5.33 -13.22 16.40
CA SER A 71 5.76 -14.62 16.44
C SER A 71 4.85 -15.49 15.59
N ALA A 72 5.35 -16.64 15.15
CA ALA A 72 4.56 -17.61 14.37
C ALA A 72 3.24 -17.94 15.07
N GLU A 73 3.29 -18.27 16.36
CA GLU A 73 2.10 -18.54 17.18
C GLU A 73 1.10 -17.38 17.20
N LYS A 74 1.57 -16.13 17.32
CA LYS A 74 0.68 -14.96 17.30
C LYS A 74 0.02 -14.78 15.94
N SER A 75 0.74 -15.05 14.85
CA SER A 75 0.17 -14.99 13.49
C SER A 75 -0.91 -16.06 13.26
N GLU A 76 -0.72 -17.26 13.80
CA GLU A 76 -1.70 -18.33 13.75
C GLU A 76 -2.94 -18.00 14.59
N ASN A 77 -2.75 -17.45 15.79
CA ASN A 77 -3.85 -17.03 16.65
C ASN A 77 -4.70 -15.92 16.00
N LEU A 78 -4.06 -14.94 15.36
CA LEU A 78 -4.76 -13.92 14.58
C LEU A 78 -5.55 -14.54 13.42
N SER A 79 -4.98 -15.53 12.74
CA SER A 79 -5.65 -16.24 11.65
C SER A 79 -6.87 -17.03 12.13
N LYS A 80 -6.76 -17.73 13.28
CA LYS A 80 -7.87 -18.44 13.94
C LYS A 80 -8.99 -17.48 14.34
N LEU A 81 -8.66 -16.35 14.96
CA LEU A 81 -9.63 -15.31 15.31
C LEU A 81 -10.35 -14.74 14.07
N ALA A 82 -9.60 -14.47 13.00
CA ALA A 82 -10.17 -13.97 11.76
C ALA A 82 -11.12 -14.99 11.11
N LEU A 83 -10.79 -16.28 11.14
CA LEU A 83 -11.67 -17.35 10.67
C LEU A 83 -12.94 -17.46 11.52
N GLY A 84 -12.82 -17.44 12.85
CA GLY A 84 -13.96 -17.45 13.77
C GLY A 84 -14.93 -16.30 13.48
N ALA A 85 -14.41 -15.08 13.34
CA ALA A 85 -15.23 -13.90 13.02
C ALA A 85 -15.93 -14.00 11.66
N LYS A 86 -15.28 -14.63 10.65
CA LYS A 86 -15.92 -14.89 9.34
C LYS A 86 -17.05 -15.89 9.47
N VAL A 87 -16.85 -16.97 10.21
CA VAL A 87 -17.87 -18.00 10.47
C VAL A 87 -19.06 -17.39 11.20
N GLU A 88 -18.83 -16.61 12.26
CA GLU A 88 -19.89 -15.93 13.01
C GLU A 88 -20.68 -14.96 12.12
N ARG A 89 -19.99 -14.16 11.29
CA ARG A 89 -20.66 -13.27 10.32
C ARG A 89 -21.50 -14.05 9.31
N ALA A 90 -20.97 -15.17 8.80
CA ALA A 90 -21.69 -16.02 7.85
C ALA A 90 -22.94 -16.63 8.51
N LEU A 91 -22.80 -17.13 9.74
CA LEU A 91 -23.92 -17.64 10.52
C LEU A 91 -24.97 -16.54 10.75
N ARG A 92 -24.56 -15.33 11.15
CA ARG A 92 -25.48 -14.20 11.33
C ARG A 92 -26.30 -13.92 10.08
N ARG A 93 -25.66 -13.90 8.90
CA ARG A 93 -26.36 -13.73 7.61
C ARG A 93 -27.27 -14.90 7.25
N ARG A 94 -26.90 -16.12 7.66
CA ARG A 94 -27.77 -17.28 7.47
C ARG A 94 -28.99 -17.17 8.37
N MET A 95 -28.81 -16.82 9.65
CA MET A 95 -29.85 -16.76 10.67
C MET A 95 -30.78 -15.55 10.50
N THR A 96 -30.37 -14.50 9.77
CA THR A 96 -31.27 -13.39 9.45
C THR A 96 -32.44 -13.85 8.58
N SER A 97 -33.67 -13.57 9.04
CA SER A 97 -34.93 -13.90 8.36
C SER A 97 -35.25 -15.41 8.28
N GLN A 98 -34.63 -16.25 9.12
CA GLN A 98 -35.05 -17.64 9.25
C GLN A 98 -36.34 -17.82 10.04
N ASP A 99 -36.63 -16.90 10.95
CA ASP A 99 -37.81 -16.99 11.79
C ASP A 99 -39.08 -16.90 10.94
N ALA A 100 -40.05 -17.78 11.23
CA ALA A 100 -41.33 -17.78 10.54
C ALA A 100 -42.09 -16.49 10.85
N VAL A 101 -42.29 -15.63 9.84
CA VAL A 101 -43.13 -14.46 9.95
C VAL A 101 -44.55 -14.85 9.54
N MET A 102 -45.46 -14.94 10.51
CA MET A 102 -46.88 -15.16 10.26
C MET A 102 -47.48 -13.93 9.57
N ARG A 103 -47.41 -13.91 8.23
CA ARG A 103 -48.05 -12.86 7.42
C ARG A 103 -49.52 -13.21 7.23
N LYS A 104 -50.38 -12.19 7.32
CA LYS A 104 -51.78 -12.34 6.93
C LYS A 104 -51.81 -12.85 5.47
N PRO A 105 -52.61 -13.87 5.15
CA PRO A 105 -52.69 -14.36 3.78
C PRO A 105 -53.11 -13.22 2.86
N ILE A 106 -52.39 -13.06 1.75
CA ILE A 106 -52.81 -12.14 0.69
C ILE A 106 -54.07 -12.76 0.09
N ILE A 107 -55.22 -12.19 0.42
CA ILE A 107 -56.50 -12.59 -0.15
C ILE A 107 -56.51 -12.07 -1.60
N LEU A 108 -56.05 -12.91 -2.53
CA LEU A 108 -56.25 -12.69 -3.96
C LEU A 108 -57.71 -13.05 -4.31
N ASP A 109 -58.65 -12.26 -3.79
CA ASP A 109 -60.02 -12.27 -4.29
C ASP A 109 -59.98 -11.63 -5.68
N GLU A 110 -59.83 -12.44 -6.73
CA GLU A 110 -59.79 -12.01 -8.14
C GLU A 110 -60.97 -11.07 -8.47
N LYS A 111 -62.13 -11.28 -7.82
CA LYS A 111 -63.32 -10.44 -7.96
C LYS A 111 -63.24 -9.06 -7.29
N LYS A 112 -62.39 -8.86 -6.28
CA LYS A 112 -62.17 -7.54 -5.65
C LYS A 112 -61.07 -6.75 -6.36
N ALA A 113 -60.05 -7.42 -6.91
CA ALA A 113 -58.99 -6.79 -7.67
C ALA A 113 -59.50 -6.12 -8.97
N LEU A 114 -60.44 -6.76 -9.66
CA LEU A 114 -61.06 -6.21 -10.88
C LEU A 114 -61.91 -4.96 -10.58
N LYS A 115 -62.64 -4.93 -9.46
CA LYS A 115 -63.43 -3.74 -9.05
C LYS A 115 -62.59 -2.50 -8.74
N VAL A 116 -61.34 -2.68 -8.31
CA VAL A 116 -60.42 -1.57 -8.02
C VAL A 116 -59.73 -1.09 -9.30
N ALA A 117 -59.52 -1.97 -10.29
CA ALA A 117 -58.96 -1.62 -11.59
C ALA A 117 -59.97 -0.95 -12.56
N GLU A 118 -61.27 -1.14 -12.32
CA GLU A 118 -62.36 -0.63 -13.17
C GLU A 118 -62.91 0.74 -12.71
N ALA A 119 -62.34 1.36 -11.67
CA ALA A 119 -62.71 2.70 -11.23
C ALA A 119 -62.04 3.76 -12.13
N PRO A 120 -62.80 4.61 -12.86
CA PRO A 120 -62.22 5.73 -13.59
C PRO A 120 -61.75 6.83 -12.61
N ASN A 121 -60.70 7.56 -13.01
CA ASN A 121 -60.11 8.70 -12.30
C ASN A 121 -61.16 9.68 -11.76
#